data_AF-A0A533USA3-F1
#
_entry.id   AF-A0A533USA3-F1
#
_cell.length_a   1.000
_cell.length_b   1.000
_cell.length_c   1.000
_cell.angle_alpha   90.00
_cell.angle_beta   90.00
_cell.angle_gamma   90.00
#
_symmetry.space_group_name_H-M   'P 1'
#
loop_
_entity.id
_entity.type
_entity.pdbx_description
1 polymer ?
#
loop_
_entity_poly.entity_id
_entity_poly.type
_entity_poly.pdbx_seq_one_letter_code
_entity_poly.pdbx_strand_id
1 'polypeptide(L)'
;MFPSLKCHLFEPSKKNIWTIVGKHYEYWIDLDLGYCSCNDYYFRTLSGKGMCYHLNFAKQKINSTVDTICFSDLEYYDFVKSVINDNYLIIRNEIGD
;
A
#
# COMPACT_ATOMS: atom_id res chain seq x y z
N MET A 1 16.59 0.80 -6.38
CA MET A 1 15.82 -0.20 -5.62
C MET A 1 14.44 -0.29 -6.24
N PHE A 2 14.02 -1.48 -6.68
CA PHE A 2 12.65 -1.68 -7.18
C PHE A 2 11.70 -1.77 -5.98
N PRO A 3 10.46 -1.24 -6.09
CA PRO A 3 9.50 -1.36 -5.01
C PRO A 3 9.14 -2.83 -4.75
N SER A 4 8.69 -3.16 -3.54
CA SER A 4 8.17 -4.49 -3.22
C SER A 4 6.70 -4.43 -2.85
N LEU A 5 5.87 -5.26 -3.48
CA LEU A 5 4.46 -5.43 -3.15
C LEU A 5 4.34 -6.47 -2.04
N LYS A 6 3.50 -6.24 -1.03
CA LYS A 6 3.25 -7.19 0.06
C LYS A 6 1.75 -7.42 0.21
N CYS A 7 1.38 -8.68 0.48
CA CYS A 7 0.04 -9.09 0.86
C CYS A 7 0.01 -9.40 2.36
N HIS A 8 -0.83 -8.72 3.12
CA HIS A 8 -1.06 -9.01 4.54
C HIS A 8 -2.38 -9.76 4.65
N LEU A 9 -2.32 -11.08 4.80
CA LEU A 9 -3.47 -11.98 4.82
C LEU A 9 -3.92 -12.26 6.26
N PHE A 10 -5.19 -12.07 6.55
CA PHE A 10 -5.77 -12.26 7.88
C PHE A 10 -6.61 -13.53 7.92
N GLU A 11 -6.36 -14.37 8.93
CA GLU A 11 -7.00 -15.66 9.12
C GLU A 11 -7.89 -15.65 10.38
N PRO A 12 -9.08 -16.28 10.36
CA PRO A 12 -9.61 -17.11 9.28
C PRO A 12 -10.42 -16.35 8.21
N SER A 13 -10.66 -15.04 8.36
CA SER A 13 -11.56 -14.30 7.46
C SER A 13 -11.12 -14.23 6.00
N LYS A 14 -9.83 -14.50 5.72
CA LYS A 14 -9.19 -14.31 4.41
C LYS A 14 -9.21 -12.86 3.92
N LYS A 15 -9.42 -11.88 4.82
CA LYS A 15 -9.22 -10.47 4.47
C LYS A 15 -7.77 -10.26 4.07
N ASN A 16 -7.51 -9.36 3.14
CA ASN A 16 -6.16 -8.94 2.82
C ASN A 16 -6.04 -7.42 2.78
N ILE A 17 -4.85 -6.94 3.09
CA ILE A 17 -4.45 -5.55 2.88
C ILE A 17 -3.18 -5.58 2.02
N TRP A 18 -3.10 -4.70 1.03
CA TRP A 18 -1.92 -4.57 0.19
C TRP A 18 -1.10 -3.35 0.60
N THR A 19 0.21 -3.53 0.72
CA THR A 19 1.14 -2.41 0.86
C THR A 19 2.24 -2.49 -0.18
N ILE A 20 2.83 -1.35 -0.52
CA ILE A 20 4.01 -1.29 -1.37
C ILE A 20 5.12 -0.55 -0.65
N VAL A 21 6.28 -1.20 -0.55
CA VAL A 21 7.50 -0.61 -0.02
C VAL A 21 8.16 0.17 -1.15
N GLY A 22 8.11 1.49 -1.05
CA GLY A 22 8.82 2.40 -1.95
C GLY A 22 10.26 2.65 -1.50
N LYS A 23 10.89 3.69 -2.07
CA LYS A 23 12.25 4.08 -1.73
C LYS A 23 12.38 4.63 -0.29
N HIS A 24 11.39 5.38 0.14
CA HIS A 24 11.43 6.13 1.40
C HIS A 24 10.45 5.57 2.44
N TYR A 25 9.26 5.19 2.00
CA TYR A 25 8.17 4.78 2.88
C TYR A 25 7.39 3.60 2.30
N GLU A 26 6.52 3.04 3.14
CA GLU A 26 5.53 2.05 2.76
C GLU A 26 4.16 2.72 2.56
N TYR A 27 3.48 2.37 1.47
CA TYR A 27 2.22 2.98 1.08
C TYR A 27 1.13 1.93 1.06
N TRP A 28 -0.07 2.30 1.52
CA TRP A 28 -1.27 1.50 1.30
C TRP A 28 -1.64 1.49 -0.18
N ILE A 29 -1.93 0.31 -0.71
CA ILE A 29 -2.53 0.10 -2.03
C ILE A 29 -3.88 -0.58 -1.89
N ASP A 30 -4.82 -0.15 -2.72
CA ASP A 30 -6.02 -0.93 -3.06
C ASP A 30 -6.04 -1.13 -4.58
N LEU A 31 -5.91 -2.38 -5.02
CA LEU A 31 -5.79 -2.71 -6.43
C LEU A 31 -7.12 -2.62 -7.19
N ASP A 32 -8.22 -2.94 -6.51
CA ASP A 32 -9.55 -2.93 -7.09
C ASP A 32 -10.03 -1.49 -7.31
N LEU A 33 -9.75 -0.62 -6.34
CA LEU A 33 -10.01 0.81 -6.46
C LEU A 33 -8.94 1.56 -7.27
N GLY A 34 -7.82 0.90 -7.60
CA GLY A 34 -6.68 1.53 -8.24
C GLY A 34 -6.13 2.70 -7.42
N TYR A 35 -6.10 2.56 -6.10
CA TYR A 35 -5.67 3.58 -5.13
C TYR A 35 -4.28 3.29 -4.59
N CYS A 36 -3.50 4.35 -4.39
CA CYS A 36 -2.25 4.31 -3.65
C CYS A 36 -2.13 5.57 -2.79
N SER A 37 -1.69 5.43 -1.56
CA SER A 37 -1.57 6.56 -0.63
C SER A 37 -0.36 7.47 -0.87
N CYS A 38 0.47 7.22 -1.89
CA CYS A 38 1.62 8.08 -2.17
C CYS A 38 1.19 9.45 -2.73
N ASN A 39 1.99 10.50 -2.49
CA ASN A 39 1.71 11.86 -2.98
C ASN A 39 1.43 11.92 -4.49
N ASP A 40 2.17 11.17 -5.31
CA ASP A 40 1.97 11.11 -6.77
C ASP A 40 0.57 10.63 -7.17
N TYR A 41 -0.10 9.80 -6.36
CA TYR A 41 -1.47 9.39 -6.66
C TYR A 41 -2.40 10.60 -6.68
N TYR A 42 -2.32 11.45 -5.65
CA TYR A 42 -3.15 12.64 -5.52
C TYR A 42 -2.84 13.68 -6.59
N PHE A 43 -1.56 13.95 -6.88
CA PHE A 43 -1.17 14.97 -7.85
C PHE A 43 -1.27 14.53 -9.31
N ARG A 44 -1.09 13.23 -9.59
CA ARG A 44 -1.01 12.71 -10.96
C ARG A 44 -2.21 11.84 -11.30
N THR A 45 -2.41 10.75 -10.57
CA THR A 45 -3.41 9.72 -10.92
C THR A 45 -4.82 10.25 -10.80
N LEU A 46 -5.14 10.86 -9.66
CA LEU A 46 -6.45 11.45 -9.42
C LEU A 46 -6.73 12.63 -10.37
N SER A 47 -5.69 13.33 -10.81
CA SER A 47 -5.77 14.42 -11.79
C SER A 47 -5.82 13.94 -13.26
N GLY A 48 -5.90 12.63 -13.51
CA GLY A 48 -5.95 12.07 -14.87
C GLY A 48 -4.63 12.12 -15.66
N LYS A 49 -3.52 12.50 -15.03
CA LYS A 49 -2.19 12.63 -15.67
C LYS A 49 -1.41 11.30 -15.74
N GLY A 50 -2.11 10.18 -15.57
CA GLY A 50 -1.56 8.83 -15.55
C GLY A 50 -1.33 8.25 -14.15
N MET A 51 -1.17 6.93 -14.11
CA MET A 51 -0.99 6.18 -12.87
C MET A 51 0.36 6.47 -12.20
N CYS A 52 0.38 6.52 -10.87
CA CYS A 52 1.62 6.58 -10.11
C CYS A 52 2.43 5.30 -10.35
N TYR A 53 3.76 5.38 -10.22
CA TYR A 53 4.63 4.26 -10.54
C TYR A 53 4.37 3.05 -9.61
N HIS A 54 3.94 3.29 -8.38
CA HIS A 54 3.55 2.26 -7.42
C HIS A 54 2.40 1.39 -7.92
N LEU A 55 1.31 2.02 -8.38
CA LEU A 55 0.17 1.30 -8.93
C LEU A 55 0.54 0.56 -10.22
N ASN A 56 1.35 1.18 -11.09
CA ASN A 56 1.83 0.52 -12.30
C ASN A 56 2.63 -0.74 -11.98
N PHE A 57 3.51 -0.68 -10.98
CA PHE A 57 4.27 -1.83 -10.52
C PHE A 57 3.37 -2.89 -9.89
N ALA A 58 2.47 -2.50 -9.00
CA ALA A 58 1.60 -3.42 -8.28
C ALA A 58 0.69 -4.21 -9.24
N LYS A 59 0.12 -3.55 -10.25
CA LYS A 59 -0.68 -4.22 -11.31
C LYS A 59 0.11 -5.23 -12.13
N GLN A 60 1.40 -4.99 -12.36
CA GLN A 60 2.27 -5.95 -13.05
C GLN A 60 2.64 -7.13 -12.14
N LYS A 61 2.81 -6.87 -10.85
CA LYS A 61 3.31 -7.85 -9.89
C LYS A 61 2.25 -8.77 -9.30
N ILE A 62 0.98 -8.34 -9.27
CA ILE A 62 -0.12 -9.07 -8.61
C ILE A 62 -0.33 -10.51 -9.12
N ASN A 63 -0.03 -10.75 -10.41
CA ASN A 63 -0.16 -12.08 -11.02
C ASN A 63 1.10 -12.96 -10.86
N SER A 64 2.10 -12.49 -10.11
CA SER A 64 3.35 -13.20 -9.82
C SER A 64 3.39 -13.64 -8.35
N THR A 65 4.44 -14.36 -7.94
CA THR A 65 4.72 -14.58 -6.52
C THR A 65 4.92 -13.25 -5.81
N VAL A 66 4.12 -13.02 -4.76
CA VAL A 66 4.19 -11.84 -3.89
C VAL A 66 4.45 -12.28 -2.45
N ASP A 67 5.25 -11.50 -1.74
CA ASP A 67 5.53 -11.73 -0.32
C ASP A 67 4.22 -11.62 0.47
N THR A 68 3.79 -12.76 1.01
CA THR A 68 2.55 -12.86 1.79
C THR A 68 2.91 -13.08 3.25
N ILE A 69 2.34 -12.23 4.11
CA ILE A 69 2.52 -12.27 5.56
C ILE A 69 1.16 -12.61 6.16
N CYS A 70 1.11 -13.67 6.96
CA CYS A 70 -0.12 -14.12 7.60
C CYS A 70 -0.26 -13.53 9.00
N PHE A 71 -1.45 -13.03 9.31
CA PHE A 71 -1.85 -12.47 10.59
C PHE A 71 -3.12 -13.15 11.10
N SER A 72 -3.37 -13.06 12.40
CA SER A 72 -4.68 -13.37 12.98
C SER A 72 -5.67 -12.25 12.70
N ASP A 73 -6.95 -12.58 12.51
CA ASP A 73 -8.04 -11.59 12.46
C ASP A 73 -8.08 -10.69 13.70
N LEU A 74 -7.56 -11.15 14.85
CA LEU A 74 -7.43 -10.35 16.07
C LEU A 74 -6.48 -9.14 15.88
N GLU A 75 -5.52 -9.24 14.97
CA GLU A 75 -4.53 -8.20 14.67
C GLU A 75 -5.02 -7.23 13.59
N TYR A 76 -6.15 -7.52 12.93
CA TYR A 76 -6.63 -6.74 11.77
C TYR A 76 -6.81 -5.25 12.09
N TYR A 77 -7.46 -4.94 13.20
CA TYR A 77 -7.76 -3.56 13.57
C TYR A 77 -6.48 -2.78 13.86
N ASP A 78 -5.57 -3.34 14.65
CA ASP A 78 -4.31 -2.69 15.02
C ASP A 78 -3.38 -2.53 13.82
N PHE A 79 -3.36 -3.52 12.92
CA PHE A 79 -2.62 -3.45 11.67
C PHE A 79 -3.14 -2.31 10.78
N VAL A 80 -4.45 -2.28 10.50
CA VAL A 80 -5.06 -1.23 9.67
C VAL A 80 -4.84 0.14 10.28
N LYS A 81 -5.00 0.28 11.60
CA LYS A 81 -4.74 1.52 12.32
C LYS A 81 -3.29 1.99 12.15
N SER A 82 -2.33 1.08 12.25
CA SER A 82 -0.90 1.38 12.05
C SER A 82 -0.62 1.84 10.62
N VAL A 83 -1.13 1.12 9.61
CA VAL A 83 -0.99 1.51 8.20
C VAL A 83 -1.58 2.90 7.95
N ILE A 84 -2.79 3.17 8.44
CA ILE A 84 -3.42 4.49 8.26
C ILE A 84 -2.61 5.58 8.94
N ASN A 85 -2.13 5.34 10.16
CA ASN A 85 -1.33 6.31 10.91
C ASN A 85 -0.03 6.66 10.18
N ASP A 86 0.71 5.65 9.71
CA ASP A 86 1.97 5.86 8.99
C ASP A 86 1.72 6.67 7.70
N ASN A 87 0.69 6.30 6.94
CA ASN A 87 0.32 7.00 5.72
C ASN A 87 -0.14 8.44 5.98
N TYR A 88 -0.87 8.68 7.08
CA TYR A 88 -1.28 10.02 7.50
C TYR A 88 -0.08 10.92 7.80
N LEU A 89 0.91 10.40 8.55
CA LEU A 89 2.13 11.13 8.88
C LEU A 89 2.98 11.45 7.63
N ILE A 90 3.05 10.51 6.68
CA ILE A 90 3.72 10.71 5.39
C ILE A 90 3.04 11.81 4.57
N ILE A 91 1.71 11.78 4.45
CA ILE A 91 0.94 12.77 3.67
C ILE A 91 1.08 14.18 4.26
N ARG A 92 1.18 14.30 5.59
CA ARG A 92 1.37 15.60 6.26
C ARG A 92 2.81 16.11 6.23
N ASN A 93 3.74 15.37 5.65
CA ASN A 93 5.19 15.64 5.70
C ASN A 93 5.70 15.81 7.16
N GLU A 94 5.06 15.13 8.12
CA GLU A 94 5.48 15.14 9.54
C GLU A 94 6.59 14.11 9.81
N ILE A 95 6.97 13.35 8.78
CA ILE A 95 8.18 12.55 8.71
C ILE A 95 9.08 13.18 7.63
N GLY A 96 9.55 14.40 7.90
CA GLY A 96 10.54 15.08 7.07
C GLY A 96 11.95 14.75 7.54
N ASP A 97 12.85 14.50 6.59
CA ASP A 97 14.29 14.66 6.80
C ASP A 97 14.63 16.04 7.38
#